data_AF-A0A7D7VDN3-F1
#
_entry.id   AF-A0A7D7VDN3-F1
#
_cell.length_a   1.000
_cell.length_b   1.000
_cell.length_c   1.000
_cell.angle_alpha   90.00
_cell.angle_beta   90.00
_cell.angle_gamma   90.00
#
_symmetry.space_group_name_H-M   'P 1'
#
loop_
_entity.id
_entity.type
_entity.pdbx_description
1 polymer ?
#
loop_
_entity_poly.entity_id
_entity_poly.type
_entity_poly.pdbx_seq_one_letter_code
_entity_poly.pdbx_strand_id
1 'polypeptide(L)' 'MEELPEKFPEYSIMYNTLSKQIEKLKLQIENVSKGETKEIKLKIKRYESEMIRIKKIFPRDYFEERY' A
#
# COMPACT_ATOMS: atom_id res chain seq x y z
N MET A 1 1.24 -18.19 -18.69
CA MET A 1 1.87 -17.70 -17.45
C MET A 1 1.82 -16.19 -17.55
N GLU A 2 1.11 -15.51 -16.66
CA GLU A 2 1.20 -14.05 -16.62
C GLU A 2 2.62 -13.69 -16.17
N GLU A 3 3.33 -12.89 -16.95
CA GLU A 3 4.74 -12.57 -16.70
C GLU A 3 4.86 -11.57 -15.54
N LEU A 4 5.87 -11.76 -14.70
CA LEU A 4 6.19 -10.80 -13.64
C LEU A 4 6.80 -9.53 -14.28
N PRO A 5 6.57 -8.35 -13.68
CA PRO A 5 7.14 -7.11 -14.21
C PRO A 5 8.67 -7.11 -14.16
N GLU A 6 9.31 -6.44 -15.12
CA GLU A 6 10.79 -6.39 -15.24
C GLU A 6 11.51 -5.92 -13.96
N LYS A 7 10.89 -5.01 -13.21
CA LYS A 7 11.44 -4.49 -11.94
C LYS A 7 11.00 -5.32 -10.72
N PHE A 8 10.60 -6.55 -10.92
CA PHE A 8 10.48 -7.50 -9.82
C PHE A 8 11.90 -7.78 -9.28
N PRO A 9 12.17 -7.73 -7.95
CA PRO A 9 11.25 -7.72 -6.80
C PRO A 9 10.93 -6.33 -6.20
N GLU A 10 11.47 -5.25 -6.76
CA GLU A 10 11.41 -3.89 -6.20
C GLU A 10 9.97 -3.45 -5.95
N TYR A 11 9.08 -3.69 -6.91
CA TYR A 11 7.66 -3.34 -6.76
C TYR A 11 6.96 -4.14 -5.65
N SER A 12 7.36 -5.40 -5.43
CA SER A 12 6.79 -6.23 -4.34
C SER A 12 7.26 -5.73 -2.97
N ILE A 13 8.53 -5.33 -2.85
CA ILE A 13 9.07 -4.69 -1.64
C ILE A 13 8.35 -3.36 -1.38
N MET A 14 8.12 -2.56 -2.43
CA MET A 14 7.41 -1.29 -2.33
C MET A 14 5.96 -1.49 -1.87
N TYR A 15 5.24 -2.45 -2.44
CA TYR A 15 3.87 -2.79 -2.03
C TYR A 15 3.80 -3.16 -0.54
N ASN A 16 4.68 -4.07 -0.10
CA ASN A 16 4.75 -4.49 1.31
C ASN A 16 5.11 -3.32 2.25
N THR A 17 6.01 -2.45 1.81
CA THR A 17 6.41 -1.27 2.58
C THR A 17 5.25 -0.28 2.74
N LEU A 18 4.53 0.00 1.65
CA LEU A 18 3.35 0.87 1.67
C LEU A 18 2.25 0.28 2.58
N SER A 19 2.01 -1.03 2.52
CA SER A 19 1.03 -1.70 3.39
C SER A 19 1.34 -1.50 4.87
N LYS A 20 2.59 -1.76 5.29
CA LYS A 20 3.03 -1.55 6.68
C LYS A 20 2.93 -0.09 7.11
N GLN A 21 3.24 0.85 6.21
CA GLN A 21 3.12 2.28 6.52
C GLN A 21 1.66 2.68 6.70
N ILE A 22 0.74 2.17 5.89
CA ILE A 22 -0.69 2.42 6.04
C ILE A 22 -1.20 1.89 7.38
N GLU A 23 -0.83 0.66 7.76
CA GLU A 23 -1.20 0.11 9.08
C GLU A 23 -0.70 0.99 10.22
N LYS A 24 0.57 1.41 10.18
CA LYS A 24 1.14 2.33 11.17
C LYS A 24 0.38 3.66 11.24
N LEU A 25 0.02 4.23 10.09
CA LEU A 25 -0.74 5.49 10.02
C LEU A 25 -2.18 5.33 10.53
N LYS A 26 -2.81 4.17 10.29
CA LYS A 26 -4.15 3.86 10.83
C LYS A 26 -4.12 3.78 12.37
N LEU A 27 -3.12 3.12 12.95
CA LEU A 27 -2.91 3.08 14.41
C LEU A 27 -2.61 4.47 14.99
N GLN A 28 -1.88 5.32 14.27
CA GLN A 28 -1.63 6.69 14.69
C GLN A 28 -2.92 7.52 14.74
N ILE A 29 -3.82 7.36 13.76
CA ILE A 29 -5.12 8.06 13.72
C ILE A 29 -5.96 7.81 14.98
N GLU A 30 -5.92 6.59 15.55
CA GLU A 30 -6.66 6.26 16.76
C GLU A 30 -6.17 7.04 17.99
N ASN A 31 -4.94 7.54 17.96
CA ASN A 31 -4.27 8.19 19.09
C ASN A 31 -4.10 9.72 18.95
N VAL A 32 -4.45 10.32 17.80
CA VAL A 32 -4.23 11.76 17.54
C VAL A 32 -5.52 12.58 17.42
N SER A 33 -5.36 13.90 17.61
CA SER A 33 -6.43 14.89 17.55
C SER A 33 -7.05 15.04 16.14
N LYS A 34 -8.32 15.47 16.05
CA LYS A 34 -9.10 15.58 14.79
C LYS A 34 -8.41 16.35 13.65
N GLY A 35 -7.53 17.30 13.97
CA GLY A 35 -6.79 18.09 12.98
C GLY A 35 -5.72 17.26 12.26
N GLU A 36 -4.88 16.57 13.02
CA GLU A 36 -3.81 15.69 12.52
C GLU A 36 -4.38 14.47 11.78
N THR A 37 -5.57 14.02 12.17
CA THR A 37 -6.29 12.94 11.49
C THR A 37 -6.49 13.21 9.99
N LYS A 38 -6.70 14.47 9.57
CA LYS A 38 -6.98 14.81 8.18
C LYS A 38 -5.74 14.63 7.30
N GLU A 39 -4.58 15.06 7.78
CA GLU A 39 -3.31 14.89 7.07
C GLU A 39 -2.92 13.42 6.96
N ILE A 40 -3.09 12.66 8.04
CA ILE A 40 -2.79 11.23 8.05
C ILE A 40 -3.71 10.48 7.08
N LYS A 41 -5.01 10.79 7.04
CA LYS A 41 -5.95 10.22 6.06
C LYS A 41 -5.56 10.53 4.63
N LEU A 42 -5.11 11.76 4.36
CA LEU A 42 -4.68 12.17 3.02
C LEU A 42 -3.41 11.41 2.59
N LYS A 43 -2.50 11.15 3.53
CA LYS A 43 -1.29 10.36 3.32
C LYS A 43 -1.60 8.89 3.05
N ILE A 44 -2.51 8.29 3.83
CA ILE A 44 -3.02 6.93 3.58
C ILE A 44 -3.60 6.82 2.17
N LYS A 45 -4.46 7.76 1.76
CA LYS A 45 -5.08 7.74 0.42
C LYS A 45 -4.05 7.79 -0.71
N ARG A 46 -2.95 8.53 -0.54
CA ARG A 46 -1.84 8.56 -1.49
C ARG A 46 -1.15 7.20 -1.58
N TYR A 47 -0.85 6.58 -0.43
CA TYR A 47 -0.23 5.26 -0.38
C TYR A 47 -1.14 4.17 -0.97
N GLU A 48 -2.44 4.21 -0.71
CA GLU A 48 -3.41 3.30 -1.32
C GLU A 48 -3.45 3.46 -2.85
N SER A 49 -3.40 4.69 -3.36
CA SER A 49 -3.36 4.96 -4.80
C SER A 49 -2.12 4.36 -5.46
N GLU A 50 -0.95 4.52 -4.82
CA GLU A 50 0.30 3.93 -5.30
C GLU A 50 0.26 2.39 -5.23
N MET A 51 -0.29 1.81 -4.16
CA MET A 51 -0.47 0.36 -4.06
C MET A 51 -1.38 -0.20 -5.16
N ILE A 52 -2.46 0.51 -5.52
CA ILE A 52 -3.33 0.14 -6.63
C ILE A 52 -2.56 0.19 -7.96
N ARG A 53 -1.73 1.22 -8.15
CA ARG A 53 -0.88 1.34 -9.34
C ARG A 53 0.10 0.17 -9.43
N ILE A 54 0.75 -0.19 -8.32
CA ILE A 54 1.63 -1.36 -8.25
C ILE A 54 0.84 -2.64 -8.54
N LYS A 55 -0.31 -2.85 -7.91
CA LYS A 55 -1.15 -4.04 -8.10
C LYS A 55 -1.52 -4.26 -9.57
N LYS A 56 -1.74 -3.18 -10.34
CA LYS A 56 -2.03 -3.25 -11.79
C LYS A 56 -0.83 -3.65 -12.66
N ILE A 57 0.39 -3.50 -12.15
CA ILE A 57 1.63 -3.90 -12.85
C ILE A 57 1.85 -5.41 -12.72
N PHE A 58 1.29 -6.03 -11.68
CA PHE A 58 1.40 -7.46 -11.47
C PHE A 58 0.27 -8.24 -12.14
N PRO A 59 0.52 -9.53 -12.43
CA PRO A 59 -0.52 -10.52 -12.68
C PRO A 59 -1.71 -10.40 -11.73
N ARG A 60 -2.90 -10.75 -12.22
CA ARG A 60 -4.12 -10.78 -11.40
C ARG A 60 -3.88 -11.76 -10.23
N ASP A 61 -4.38 -11.41 -9.05
CA ASP A 61 -4.30 -12.23 -7.83
C ASP A 61 -2.89 -12.42 -7.20
N TYR A 62 -1.83 -11.82 -7.76
CA TYR A 62 -0.45 -11.91 -7.23
C TYR A 62 -0.32 -11.50 -5.74
N PHE A 63 -1.13 -10.53 -5.31
CA PHE A 63 -1.16 -10.06 -3.92
C PHE A 63 -2.38 -10.57 -3.12
N GLU A 64 -3.21 -11.43 -3.71
CA GLU A 64 -4.43 -11.97 -3.07
C GLU A 64 -4.20 -13.32 -2.38
N GLU A 65 -3.08 -14.00 -2.67
CA GLU A 65 -2.67 -15.22 -1.95
C GLU A 65 -2.03 -14.91 -0.59
N ARG A 66 -2.87 -14.66 0.42
CA ARG A 66 -2.58 -15.01 1.82
C ARG A 66 -3.88 -15.47 2.49
N TYR A 67 -4.17 -16.77 2.36
CA TYR A 67 -5.08 -17.50 3.24
C TYR A 67 -4.31 -18.06 4.44
#